data_AF-A0A836RTK0-F1
#
_entry.id   AF-A0A836RTK0-F1
#
_cell.length_a   1.000
_cell.length_b   1.000
_cell.length_c   1.000
_cell.angle_alpha   90.00
_cell.angle_beta   90.00
_cell.angle_gamma   90.00
#
_symmetry.space_group_name_H-M   'P 1'
#
loop_
_entity.id
_entity.type
_entity.pdbx_description
1 polymer ?
#
loop_
_entity_poly.entity_id
_entity_poly.type
_entity_poly.pdbx_seq_one_letter_code
_entity_poly.pdbx_strand_id
1 'polypeptide(L)' 'VIEHRLEVLFNHVERVIVMHEGRVLVEGPPERVAEDPRVLDAYLGSA' A
#
# COMPACT_ATOMS: atom_id res chain seq x y z
N VAL A 1 -7.13 -7.38 -7.27
CA VAL A 1 -7.15 -6.19 -8.17
C VAL A 1 -5.84 -5.44 -7.96
N ILE A 2 -5.25 -4.89 -9.02
CA ILE A 2 -4.06 -4.03 -8.92
C ILE A 2 -4.55 -2.61 -9.19
N GLU A 3 -4.29 -1.70 -8.25
CA GLU A 3 -4.81 -0.33 -8.29
C GLU A 3 -3.79 0.63 -7.69
N HIS A 4 -3.77 1.87 -8.18
CA HIS A 4 -2.92 2.92 -7.61
C HIS A 4 -3.65 3.73 -6.57
N ARG A 5 -4.98 3.82 -6.61
CA ARG A 5 -5.78 4.56 -5.61
C ARG A 5 -6.07 3.72 -4.37
N LEU A 6 -5.22 3.85 -3.35
CA LEU A 6 -5.33 3.10 -2.09
C LEU A 6 -6.69 3.31 -1.38
N GLU A 7 -7.22 4.54 -1.38
CA GLU A 7 -8.51 4.89 -0.76
C GLU A 7 -9.71 4.07 -1.26
N VAL A 8 -9.71 3.75 -2.56
CA VAL A 8 -10.79 2.98 -3.19
C VAL A 8 -10.62 1.51 -2.82
N LEU A 9 -9.38 1.02 -2.82
CA LEU A 9 -9.08 -0.40 -2.64
C LEU A 9 -9.27 -0.84 -1.19
N PHE A 10 -8.91 0.00 -0.21
CA PHE A 10 -8.94 -0.35 1.22
C PHE A 10 -10.33 -0.69 1.76
N ASN A 11 -11.39 -0.14 1.16
CA ASN A 11 -12.78 -0.43 1.58
C ASN A 11 -13.34 -1.74 0.98
N HIS A 12 -12.60 -2.40 0.07
CA HIS A 12 -13.11 -3.53 -0.72
C HIS A 12 -12.30 -4.81 -0.56
N VAL A 13 -11.24 -4.81 0.25
CA VAL A 13 -10.34 -5.95 0.39
C VAL A 13 -9.97 -6.22 1.85
N GLU A 14 -9.74 -7.49 2.16
CA GLU A 14 -9.32 -7.94 3.50
C GLU A 14 -7.79 -7.93 3.67
N ARG A 15 -7.04 -7.92 2.56
CA ARG A 15 -5.57 -7.97 2.55
C ARG A 15 -5.01 -7.19 1.37
N VAL A 16 -3.93 -6.46 1.63
CA VAL A 16 -3.20 -5.65 0.66
C VAL A 16 -1.73 -6.06 0.65
N ILE A 17 -1.13 -6.04 -0.53
CA ILE A 17 0.31 -6.17 -0.73
C ILE A 17 0.78 -4.90 -1.42
N VAL A 18 1.75 -4.21 -0.83
CA VAL A 18 2.39 -3.04 -1.42
C VAL A 18 3.74 -3.47 -1.96
N MET A 19 4.02 -3.12 -3.22
CA MET A 19 5.30 -3.34 -3.86
C MET A 19 5.95 -2.02 -4.25
N HIS A 20 7.26 -1.93 -4.04
CA HIS A 20 8.09 -0.82 -4.47
C HIS A 20 9.40 -1.37 -5.07
N GLU A 21 9.79 -0.87 -6.24
CA GLU A 21 11.01 -1.29 -6.95
C GLU A 21 11.16 -2.82 -7.13
N GLY A 22 10.06 -3.49 -7.46
CA GLY A 22 10.04 -4.95 -7.68
C GLY A 22 10.17 -5.78 -6.39
N ARG A 23 10.07 -5.16 -5.22
CA ARG A 23 10.13 -5.83 -3.91
C ARG A 23 8.84 -5.61 -3.15
N VAL A 24 8.46 -6.60 -2.33
CA VAL A 24 7.35 -6.45 -1.38
C VAL A 24 7.81 -5.55 -0.24
N LEU A 25 7.07 -4.47 -0.02
CA LEU A 25 7.35 -3.49 1.01
C LEU A 25 6.64 -3.86 2.33
N VAL A 26 5.33 -4.09 2.23
CA VAL A 26 4.47 -4.50 3.34
C VAL A 26 3.29 -5.31 2.80
N GLU A 27 2.79 -6.20 3.65
CA GLU A 27 1.60 -6.99 3.40
C GLU A 27 0.77 -7.09 4.68
N GLY A 28 -0.55 -6.96 4.57
CA GLY A 28 -1.45 -7.06 5.71
C GLY A 28 -2.84 -6.48 5.46
N PRO A 29 -3.65 -6.33 6.53
CA PRO A 29 -4.94 -5.63 6.44
C PRO A 29 -4.77 -4.17 5.99
N PRO A 30 -5.76 -3.60 5.30
CA PRO A 30 -5.69 -2.22 4.78
C PRO A 30 -5.32 -1.19 5.84
N GLU A 31 -5.87 -1.30 7.06
CA GLU A 31 -5.65 -0.33 8.14
C GLU A 31 -4.19 -0.32 8.58
N ARG A 32 -3.59 -1.51 8.71
CA ARG A 32 -2.18 -1.66 9.10
C ARG A 32 -1.23 -1.17 8.00
N VAL A 33 -1.59 -1.43 6.75
CA VAL A 33 -0.79 -1.01 5.58
C VAL A 33 -0.85 0.50 5.41
N ALA A 34 -2.00 1.13 5.67
CA ALA A 34 -2.18 2.57 5.61
C ALA A 34 -1.30 3.34 6.63
N GLU A 35 -1.09 2.73 7.81
CA GLU A 35 -0.28 3.30 8.88
C GLU A 35 1.23 3.09 8.68
N ASP A 36 1.65 2.30 7.67
CA ASP A 36 3.06 2.03 7.44
C ASP A 36 3.74 3.24 6.76
N PRO A 37 4.69 3.92 7.43
CA PRO A 37 5.33 5.12 6.88
C PRO A 37 6.05 4.85 5.55
N ARG A 38 6.52 3.62 5.34
CA ARG A 38 7.20 3.24 4.09
C ARG A 38 6.24 3.26 2.91
N VAL A 39 4.95 2.98 3.13
CA VAL A 39 3.91 3.04 2.09
C VAL A 39 3.67 4.49 1.68
N LEU A 40 3.65 5.42 2.65
CA LEU A 40 3.53 6.84 2.38
C LEU A 40 4.72 7.36 1.56
N ASP A 41 5.94 6.98 1.95
CA ASP A 41 7.17 7.34 1.24
C ASP A 41 7.17 6.80 -0.20
N ALA A 42 6.79 5.53 -0.38
CA ALA A 42 6.68 4.91 -1.69
C ALA A 42 5.60 5.54 -2.59
N TYR A 43 4.56 6.14 -2.00
CA TYR A 43 3.45 6.78 -2.72
C TYR A 43 3.73 8.23 -3.11
N LEU A 44 4.42 8.98 -2.23
CA LEU A 44 4.82 10.37 -2.48
C LEU A 44 6.07 10.46 -3.37
N GLY A 45 6.86 9.39 -3.42
CA GLY A 45 8.16 9.38 -4.07
C GLY A 45 9.20 10.09 -3.22
N SER A 46 10.42 9.54 -3.20
CA SER A 46 11.60 10.28 -2.73
C SER A 46 11.78 11.47 -3.67
N ALA A 47 11.57 12.69 -3.17
CA ALA A 47 11.86 13.91 -3.92
C ALA A 47 13.34 13.99 -4.33
#